data_AF-A0A378KW51-F1
#
_entry.id   AF-A0A378KW51-F1
#
_cell.length_a   1.000
_cell.length_b   1.000
_cell.length_c   1.000
_cell.angle_alpha   90.00
_cell.angle_beta   90.00
_cell.angle_gamma   90.00
#
_symmetry.space_group_name_H-M   'P 1'
#
loop_
_entity.id
_entity.type
_entity.pdbx_description
1 polymer ?
#
loop_
_entity_poly.entity_id
_entity_poly.type
_entity_poly.pdbx_seq_one_letter_code
_entity_poly.pdbx_strand_id
1 'polypeptide(L)'
;MMQRVLLVLLCFCSFLATAGDTVLKLYRPFGEVVEQVAPVIKSKLTGACFTQSRLILREDAWRCQAEGKIYDPCFVKAGSKQMEALCPQSPWEGDSVLIQVSAPLNNENHSTLDMSRAFPWGIELANGEHCQAIEPSEVYDAMPIRYRCSNHNVLIGYLQRCKTVWSMLEKTPQGVVTVEFTRAWF
;
A
#
# COMPACT_ATOMS: atom_id res chain seq x y z
N MET A 1 -21.79 -33.23 35.69
CA MET A 1 -20.67 -33.47 34.75
C MET A 1 -20.73 -32.57 33.51
N MET A 2 -21.87 -32.48 32.82
CA MET A 2 -22.07 -31.63 31.63
C MET A 2 -21.75 -30.14 31.82
N GLN A 3 -22.05 -29.57 32.99
CA GLN A 3 -21.87 -28.13 33.27
C GLN A 3 -20.39 -27.73 33.46
N ARG A 4 -19.52 -28.66 33.89
CA ARG A 4 -18.07 -28.42 34.02
C ARG A 4 -17.34 -28.49 32.67
N VAL A 5 -17.87 -29.28 31.72
CA VAL A 5 -17.33 -29.39 30.35
C VAL A 5 -17.64 -28.13 29.54
N LEU A 6 -18.85 -27.55 29.72
CA LEU A 6 -19.25 -26.32 29.03
C LEU A 6 -18.39 -25.10 29.41
N LEU A 7 -18.00 -24.99 30.68
CA LEU A 7 -17.16 -23.89 31.19
C LEU A 7 -15.71 -23.95 30.67
N VAL A 8 -15.17 -25.14 30.48
CA VAL A 8 -13.80 -25.31 29.94
C VAL A 8 -13.76 -24.98 28.44
N LEU A 9 -14.81 -25.34 27.69
CA LEU A 9 -14.95 -24.98 26.27
C LEU A 9 -15.10 -23.46 26.05
N LEU A 10 -15.83 -22.77 26.93
CA LEU A 10 -15.98 -21.30 26.85
C LEU A 10 -14.68 -20.56 27.18
N CYS A 11 -13.84 -21.06 28.10
CA CYS A 11 -12.54 -20.45 28.40
C CYS A 11 -11.52 -20.59 27.25
N PHE A 12 -11.56 -21.68 26.46
CA PHE A 12 -10.62 -21.85 25.34
C PHE A 12 -10.97 -20.98 24.11
N CYS A 13 -12.24 -20.63 23.91
CA CYS A 13 -12.64 -19.75 22.80
C CYS A 13 -12.22 -18.28 23.01
N SER A 14 -11.94 -17.85 24.24
CA SER A 14 -11.56 -16.45 24.53
C SER A 14 -10.11 -16.11 24.20
N PHE A 15 -9.23 -17.10 24.02
CA PHE A 15 -7.79 -16.89 23.80
C PHE A 15 -7.38 -16.76 22.33
N LEU A 16 -8.31 -16.89 21.38
CA LEU A 16 -8.01 -16.81 19.94
C LEU A 16 -8.26 -15.44 19.32
N ALA A 17 -8.79 -14.47 20.06
CA ALA A 17 -8.94 -13.09 19.60
C ALA A 17 -7.67 -12.30 19.89
N THR A 18 -6.57 -12.60 19.20
CA THR A 18 -5.43 -11.68 19.15
C THR A 18 -5.80 -10.51 18.24
N ALA A 19 -6.36 -9.44 18.80
CA ALA A 19 -6.42 -8.16 18.12
C ALA A 19 -4.97 -7.64 18.02
N GLY A 20 -4.30 -7.96 16.91
CA GLY A 20 -2.95 -7.48 16.62
C GLY A 20 -2.99 -6.05 16.10
N ASP A 21 -1.99 -5.25 16.46
CA ASP A 21 -1.83 -3.90 15.93
C ASP A 21 -1.63 -3.93 14.40
N THR A 22 -2.07 -2.88 13.69
CA THR A 22 -1.74 -2.75 12.27
C THR A 22 -0.23 -2.58 12.11
N VAL A 23 0.40 -3.50 11.39
CA VAL A 23 1.84 -3.47 11.16
C VAL A 23 2.16 -2.49 10.04
N LEU A 24 2.85 -1.41 10.38
CA LEU A 24 3.33 -0.43 9.42
C LEU A 24 4.62 -0.94 8.76
N LYS A 25 4.66 -0.91 7.42
CA LYS A 25 5.79 -1.38 6.61
C LYS A 25 6.34 -0.24 5.78
N LEU A 26 7.66 -0.05 5.83
CA LEU A 26 8.39 0.74 4.85
C LEU A 26 8.83 -0.18 3.71
N TYR A 27 8.27 0.03 2.52
CA TYR A 27 8.63 -0.66 1.30
C TYR A 27 10.02 -0.23 0.84
N ARG A 28 10.96 -1.17 0.83
CA ARG A 28 12.37 -0.95 0.52
C ARG A 28 12.77 -1.69 -0.76
N PRO A 29 12.65 -1.06 -1.94
CA PRO A 29 12.95 -1.73 -3.21
C PRO A 29 14.45 -1.98 -3.46
N PHE A 30 15.33 -1.25 -2.78
CA PHE A 30 16.79 -1.31 -2.98
C PHE A 30 17.58 -1.76 -1.75
N GLY A 31 16.89 -2.12 -0.66
CA GLY A 31 17.50 -2.50 0.62
C GLY A 31 17.32 -3.98 0.93
N GLU A 32 17.66 -4.36 2.16
CA GLU A 32 17.34 -5.69 2.68
C GLU A 32 15.82 -5.88 2.70
N VAL A 33 15.38 -6.98 2.10
CA VAL A 33 13.97 -7.35 1.97
C VAL A 33 13.53 -7.98 3.28
N VAL A 34 12.89 -7.17 4.14
CA VAL A 34 12.33 -7.61 5.42
C VAL A 34 10.81 -7.57 5.33
N GLU A 35 10.17 -8.75 5.33
CA GLU A 35 8.70 -8.88 5.36
C GLU A 35 7.96 -8.14 4.22
N GLN A 36 8.54 -8.16 3.02
CA GLN A 36 7.92 -7.77 1.75
C GLN A 36 8.37 -8.76 0.66
N VAL A 37 7.70 -8.77 -0.50
CA VAL A 37 8.18 -9.53 -1.65
C VAL A 37 9.35 -8.80 -2.31
N ALA A 38 10.41 -9.54 -2.64
CA ALA A 38 11.57 -8.96 -3.32
C ALA A 38 11.18 -8.53 -4.75
N PRO A 39 11.51 -7.30 -5.18
CA PRO A 39 11.28 -6.88 -6.55
C PRO A 39 12.10 -7.71 -7.54
N VAL A 40 11.45 -8.15 -8.62
CA VAL A 40 12.03 -8.87 -9.75
C VAL A 40 11.78 -8.07 -11.01
N ILE A 41 12.87 -7.60 -11.62
CA ILE A 41 12.80 -6.80 -12.86
C ILE A 41 12.38 -7.73 -14.00
N LYS A 42 11.17 -7.55 -14.53
CA LYS A 42 10.63 -8.30 -15.67
C LYS A 42 10.89 -7.60 -16.99
N SER A 43 10.98 -6.28 -16.98
CA SER A 43 11.27 -5.47 -18.17
C SER A 43 12.10 -4.25 -17.82
N LYS A 44 12.85 -3.78 -18.81
CA LYS A 44 13.62 -2.53 -18.78
C LYS A 44 13.14 -1.66 -19.93
N LEU A 45 12.66 -0.46 -19.61
CA LEU A 45 12.10 0.47 -20.59
C LEU A 45 12.81 1.81 -20.50
N THR A 46 12.93 2.50 -21.63
CA THR A 46 13.31 3.92 -21.62
C THR A 46 12.06 4.76 -21.44
N GLY A 47 12.11 5.76 -20.55
CA GLY A 47 10.97 6.61 -20.25
C GLY A 47 11.36 7.89 -19.55
N ALA A 48 10.37 8.54 -18.94
CA ALA A 48 10.55 9.77 -18.19
C ALA A 48 9.79 9.70 -16.86
N CYS A 49 10.35 10.28 -15.81
CA CYS A 49 9.68 10.52 -14.54
C CYS A 49 9.58 12.02 -14.32
N PHE A 50 8.42 12.50 -13.89
CA PHE A 50 8.06 13.92 -14.04
C PHE A 50 7.56 14.58 -12.76
N THR A 51 6.87 13.86 -11.89
CA THR A 51 6.41 14.38 -10.59
C THR A 51 6.64 13.35 -9.49
N GLN A 52 6.53 13.78 -8.24
CA GLN A 52 6.32 12.88 -7.12
C GLN A 52 5.11 11.95 -7.39
N SER A 53 5.18 10.74 -6.85
CA SER A 53 4.07 9.77 -6.89
C SER A 53 2.77 10.39 -6.38
N ARG A 54 1.66 10.05 -7.03
CA ARG A 54 0.31 10.43 -6.55
C ARG A 54 -0.30 9.39 -5.62
N LEU A 55 0.24 8.18 -5.63
CA LEU A 55 -0.24 7.07 -4.81
C LEU A 55 0.43 7.04 -3.44
N ILE A 56 1.64 7.63 -3.33
CA ILE A 56 2.33 7.81 -2.06
C ILE A 56 3.19 9.07 -2.01
N LEU A 57 3.00 9.84 -0.94
CA LEU A 57 3.82 11.01 -0.66
C LEU A 57 5.11 10.59 0.06
N ARG A 58 6.13 10.28 -0.72
CA ARG A 58 7.47 9.86 -0.27
C ARG A 58 8.55 10.42 -1.19
N GLU A 59 9.70 10.79 -0.64
CA GLU A 59 10.73 11.57 -1.33
C GLU A 59 11.36 10.84 -2.52
N ASP A 60 11.49 9.52 -2.46
CA ASP A 60 12.08 8.71 -3.54
C ASP A 60 11.02 8.12 -4.50
N ALA A 61 9.74 8.44 -4.30
CA ALA A 61 8.63 7.91 -5.09
C ALA A 61 8.23 8.88 -6.21
N TRP A 62 8.29 8.39 -7.43
CA TRP A 62 8.05 9.11 -8.67
C TRP A 62 6.86 8.55 -9.42
N ARG A 63 6.24 9.44 -10.20
CA ARG A 63 5.33 9.09 -11.28
C ARG A 63 6.10 9.12 -12.60
N CYS A 64 6.09 8.00 -13.30
CA CYS A 64 6.84 7.79 -14.52
C CYS A 64 5.93 7.37 -15.68
N GLN A 65 6.42 7.54 -16.91
CA GLN A 65 5.77 7.14 -18.14
C GLN A 65 6.77 6.49 -19.08
N ALA A 66 6.38 5.34 -19.64
CA ALA A 66 7.11 4.65 -20.70
C ALA A 66 6.10 3.97 -21.63
N GLU A 67 6.36 3.97 -22.94
CA GLU A 67 5.50 3.31 -23.95
C GLU A 67 4.01 3.71 -23.86
N GLY A 68 3.72 4.96 -23.49
CA GLY A 68 2.34 5.45 -23.35
C GLY A 68 1.61 5.00 -22.07
N LYS A 69 2.26 4.23 -21.19
CA LYS A 69 1.71 3.78 -19.89
C LYS A 69 2.30 4.58 -18.73
N ILE A 70 1.45 4.91 -17.75
CA ILE A 70 1.86 5.48 -16.46
C ILE A 70 2.25 4.37 -15.50
N TYR A 71 3.35 4.59 -14.79
CA TYR A 71 3.84 3.77 -13.69
C TYR A 71 3.95 4.65 -12.44
N ASP A 72 3.20 4.31 -11.40
CA ASP A 72 3.09 5.07 -10.17
C ASP A 72 2.71 4.10 -9.04
N PRO A 73 3.47 3.99 -7.93
CA PRO A 73 4.76 4.62 -7.68
C PRO A 73 5.93 3.90 -8.37
N CYS A 74 6.96 4.66 -8.73
CA CYS A 74 8.29 4.17 -9.06
C CYS A 74 9.32 4.72 -8.08
N PHE A 75 10.17 3.87 -7.54
CA PHE A 75 11.14 4.26 -6.52
C PHE A 75 12.53 4.46 -7.11
N VAL A 76 13.24 5.46 -6.63
CA VAL A 76 14.60 5.78 -7.08
C VAL A 76 15.59 5.54 -5.97
N LYS A 77 16.71 4.88 -6.26
CA LYS A 77 17.74 4.65 -5.26
C LYS A 77 18.47 5.95 -4.94
N ALA A 78 18.54 6.30 -3.65
CA ALA A 78 19.37 7.42 -3.19
C ALA A 78 20.84 7.20 -3.57
N GLY A 79 21.52 8.26 -4.00
CA GLY A 79 22.93 8.23 -4.40
C GLY A 79 23.20 8.96 -5.71
N SER A 80 24.41 8.81 -6.25
CA SER A 80 24.83 9.54 -7.44
C SER A 80 24.20 8.96 -8.72
N LYS A 81 23.74 9.88 -9.58
CA LYS A 81 23.14 9.70 -10.92
C LYS A 81 21.63 9.50 -11.00
N GLN A 82 20.94 8.81 -10.08
CA GLN A 82 19.46 8.68 -10.08
C GLN A 82 18.83 8.48 -11.48
N MET A 83 19.43 7.60 -12.30
CA MET A 83 19.06 7.39 -13.71
C MET A 83 18.04 6.28 -13.92
N GLU A 84 17.64 5.61 -12.85
CA GLU A 84 16.79 4.42 -12.89
C GLU A 84 15.70 4.54 -11.83
N ALA A 85 14.46 4.25 -12.22
CA ALA A 85 13.31 4.17 -11.34
C ALA A 85 12.71 2.76 -11.41
N LEU A 86 12.56 2.11 -10.26
CA LEU A 86 11.96 0.79 -10.14
C LEU A 86 10.48 0.91 -9.83
N CYS A 87 9.64 0.45 -10.74
CA CYS A 87 8.18 0.52 -10.67
C CYS A 87 7.60 -0.87 -10.34
N PRO A 88 7.40 -1.19 -9.05
CA PRO A 88 6.75 -2.44 -8.66
C PRO A 88 5.26 -2.42 -9.00
N GLN A 89 4.66 -3.60 -9.21
CA GLN A 89 3.20 -3.70 -9.32
C GLN A 89 2.52 -3.47 -7.96
N SER A 90 3.02 -4.08 -6.88
CA SER A 90 2.47 -3.95 -5.54
C SER A 90 3.50 -4.39 -4.49
N PRO A 91 3.27 -4.18 -3.17
CA PRO A 91 4.15 -4.71 -2.13
C PRO A 91 4.17 -6.25 -2.01
N TRP A 92 3.11 -6.90 -2.48
CA TRP A 92 2.89 -8.35 -2.39
C TRP A 92 3.15 -9.09 -3.71
N GLU A 93 3.50 -8.39 -4.79
CA GLU A 93 3.91 -8.96 -6.07
C GLU A 93 5.31 -8.45 -6.45
N GLY A 94 6.24 -9.36 -6.69
CA GLY A 94 7.62 -8.99 -7.01
C GLY A 94 7.79 -8.36 -8.39
N ASP A 95 6.87 -8.61 -9.31
CA ASP A 95 7.01 -8.18 -10.70
C ASP A 95 7.15 -6.66 -10.80
N SER A 96 8.25 -6.23 -11.43
CA SER A 96 8.65 -4.83 -11.49
C SER A 96 9.17 -4.44 -12.87
N VAL A 97 8.95 -3.18 -13.24
CA VAL A 97 9.51 -2.55 -14.43
C VAL A 97 10.63 -1.61 -14.00
N LEU A 98 11.78 -1.66 -14.66
CA LEU A 98 12.84 -0.67 -14.47
C LEU A 98 12.77 0.37 -15.59
N ILE A 99 12.53 1.63 -15.23
CA ILE A 99 12.53 2.75 -16.16
C ILE A 99 13.90 3.42 -16.14
N GLN A 100 14.54 3.49 -17.31
CA GLN A 100 15.76 4.25 -17.54
C GLN A 100 15.37 5.64 -18.07
N VAL A 101 15.84 6.68 -17.38
CA VAL A 101 15.60 8.07 -17.76
C VAL A 101 16.79 8.66 -18.50
N SER A 102 16.56 9.73 -19.27
CA SER A 102 17.62 10.39 -20.05
C SER A 102 18.48 11.38 -19.25
N ALA A 103 18.03 11.78 -18.06
CA ALA A 103 18.73 12.70 -17.17
C ALA A 103 18.51 12.32 -15.70
N PRO A 104 19.45 12.65 -14.79
CA PRO A 104 19.31 12.37 -13.37
C PRO A 104 18.02 12.94 -12.79
N LEU A 105 17.29 12.12 -12.03
CA LEU A 105 16.14 12.58 -11.28
C LEU A 105 16.60 13.44 -10.09
N ASN A 106 15.89 14.55 -9.85
CA ASN A 106 16.11 15.41 -8.70
C ASN A 106 14.85 15.39 -7.81
N ASN A 107 14.99 14.82 -6.62
CA ASN A 107 13.93 14.70 -5.64
C ASN A 107 13.99 15.73 -4.49
N GLU A 108 14.84 16.77 -4.59
CA GLU A 108 15.01 17.81 -3.55
C GLU A 108 13.70 18.53 -3.19
N ASN A 109 12.78 18.66 -4.16
CA ASN A 109 11.48 19.32 -3.96
C ASN A 109 10.35 18.35 -3.57
N HIS A 110 10.62 17.06 -3.44
CA HIS A 110 9.61 16.10 -3.03
C HIS A 110 9.34 16.22 -1.53
N SER A 111 8.08 16.05 -1.14
CA SER A 111 7.75 15.93 0.28
C SER A 111 8.31 14.63 0.84
N THR A 112 8.89 14.68 2.04
CA THR A 112 9.35 13.48 2.74
C THR A 112 8.19 12.67 3.28
N LEU A 113 8.38 11.35 3.38
CA LEU A 113 7.38 10.47 3.96
C LEU A 113 7.14 10.79 5.44
N ASP A 114 5.88 11.02 5.77
CA ASP A 114 5.39 11.08 7.15
C ASP A 114 4.28 10.04 7.32
N MET A 115 4.61 8.86 7.83
CA MET A 115 3.67 7.73 7.99
C MET A 115 2.48 8.06 8.92
N SER A 116 2.58 9.09 9.76
CA SER A 116 1.46 9.52 10.63
C SER A 116 0.35 10.22 9.85
N ARG A 117 0.68 10.83 8.71
CA ARG A 117 -0.25 11.60 7.87
C ARG A 117 -0.48 10.99 6.49
N ALA A 118 0.53 10.36 5.92
CA ALA A 118 0.47 9.75 4.60
C ALA A 118 -0.55 8.61 4.56
N PHE A 119 -1.13 8.41 3.38
CA PHE A 119 -1.89 7.20 3.07
C PHE A 119 -0.91 6.12 2.58
N PRO A 120 -1.03 4.87 3.05
CA PRO A 120 -0.23 3.77 2.52
C PRO A 120 -0.59 3.53 1.05
N TRP A 121 0.33 3.03 0.23
CA TRP A 121 0.04 2.71 -1.17
C TRP A 121 -0.46 1.28 -1.38
N GLY A 122 -0.26 0.42 -0.38
CA GLY A 122 -0.82 -0.92 -0.31
C GLY A 122 -1.30 -1.24 1.10
N ILE A 123 -2.38 -2.00 1.20
CA ILE A 123 -3.02 -2.40 2.46
C ILE A 123 -3.35 -3.90 2.39
N GLU A 124 -3.15 -4.60 3.50
CA GLU A 124 -3.70 -5.93 3.75
C GLU A 124 -4.77 -5.80 4.84
N LEU A 125 -5.96 -6.30 4.53
CA LEU A 125 -7.11 -6.30 5.43
C LEU A 125 -7.07 -7.53 6.35
N ALA A 126 -7.83 -7.48 7.44
CA ALA A 126 -7.95 -8.58 8.41
C ALA A 126 -8.47 -9.91 7.82
N ASN A 127 -9.19 -9.85 6.69
CA ASN A 127 -9.64 -11.03 5.95
C ASN A 127 -8.59 -11.56 4.94
N GLY A 128 -7.38 -10.98 4.90
CA GLY A 128 -6.29 -11.35 3.99
C GLY A 128 -6.36 -10.70 2.60
N GLU A 129 -7.32 -9.80 2.39
CA GLU A 129 -7.46 -9.09 1.13
C GLU A 129 -6.43 -7.98 0.96
N HIS A 130 -5.91 -7.83 -0.26
CA HIS A 130 -5.04 -6.73 -0.62
C HIS A 130 -5.79 -5.61 -1.34
N CYS A 131 -5.53 -4.37 -0.93
CA CYS A 131 -6.06 -3.16 -1.54
C CYS A 131 -4.93 -2.22 -1.93
N GLN A 132 -4.89 -1.83 -3.21
CA GLN A 132 -3.87 -0.93 -3.74
C GLN A 132 -4.43 0.47 -3.93
N ALA A 133 -3.60 1.48 -3.63
CA ALA A 133 -3.96 2.86 -3.83
C ALA A 133 -4.26 3.13 -5.31
N ILE A 134 -5.26 3.97 -5.56
CA ILE A 134 -5.59 4.47 -6.88
C ILE A 134 -5.62 5.99 -6.83
N GLU A 135 -5.41 6.64 -7.97
CA GLU A 135 -5.68 8.08 -8.05
C GLU A 135 -7.17 8.31 -7.79
N PRO A 136 -7.54 9.19 -6.84
CA PRO A 136 -8.94 9.49 -6.59
C PRO A 136 -9.55 10.21 -7.80
N SER A 137 -10.20 9.46 -8.68
CA SER A 137 -10.97 9.99 -9.80
C SER A 137 -12.48 9.99 -9.53
N GLU A 138 -12.90 9.22 -8.53
CA GLU A 138 -14.30 8.93 -8.22
C GLU A 138 -14.60 9.19 -6.75
N VAL A 139 -15.86 9.52 -6.48
CA VAL A 139 -16.38 9.73 -5.13
C VAL A 139 -17.62 8.88 -4.91
N TYR A 140 -17.79 8.38 -3.69
CA TYR A 140 -19.01 7.72 -3.23
C TYR A 140 -19.50 8.46 -1.99
N ASP A 141 -20.73 8.98 -2.04
CA ASP A 141 -21.33 9.72 -0.91
C ASP A 141 -20.41 10.84 -0.37
N ALA A 142 -19.91 11.69 -1.28
CA ALA A 142 -18.93 12.75 -1.03
C ALA A 142 -17.58 12.29 -0.44
N MET A 143 -17.33 10.99 -0.32
CA MET A 143 -16.05 10.42 0.10
C MET A 143 -15.23 9.97 -1.11
N PRO A 144 -13.93 10.33 -1.20
CA PRO A 144 -13.09 9.88 -2.30
C PRO A 144 -12.86 8.37 -2.24
N ILE A 145 -12.90 7.73 -3.40
CA ILE A 145 -12.40 6.37 -3.56
C ILE A 145 -10.87 6.41 -3.60
N ARG A 146 -10.22 5.69 -2.69
CA ARG A 146 -8.75 5.75 -2.52
C ARG A 146 -8.03 4.45 -2.85
N TYR A 147 -8.71 3.32 -2.68
CA TYR A 147 -8.12 2.01 -2.91
C TYR A 147 -9.06 1.11 -3.69
N ARG A 148 -8.46 0.23 -4.49
CA ARG A 148 -9.15 -0.88 -5.15
C ARG A 148 -8.63 -2.20 -4.58
N CYS A 149 -9.54 -3.05 -4.16
CA CYS A 149 -9.22 -4.33 -3.55
C CYS A 149 -9.29 -5.47 -4.56
N SER A 150 -8.63 -6.59 -4.23
CA SER A 150 -8.57 -7.78 -5.09
C SER A 150 -9.93 -8.39 -5.44
N ASN A 151 -10.93 -8.24 -4.58
CA ASN A 151 -12.30 -8.68 -4.79
C ASN A 151 -13.16 -7.67 -5.58
N HIS A 152 -12.57 -6.58 -6.08
CA HIS A 152 -13.21 -5.47 -6.80
C HIS A 152 -14.01 -4.48 -5.94
N ASN A 153 -14.06 -4.66 -4.61
CA ASN A 153 -14.52 -3.63 -3.70
C ASN A 153 -13.52 -2.47 -3.64
N VAL A 154 -13.95 -1.38 -3.01
CA VAL A 154 -13.15 -0.18 -2.89
C VAL A 154 -13.16 0.39 -1.49
N LEU A 155 -12.02 0.94 -1.06
CA LEU A 155 -11.95 1.66 0.21
C LEU A 155 -12.17 3.16 -0.02
N ILE A 156 -13.03 3.74 0.80
CA ILE A 156 -13.53 5.11 0.64
C ILE A 156 -13.26 5.94 1.89
N GLY A 157 -13.14 7.26 1.68
CA GLY A 157 -13.08 8.22 2.77
C GLY A 157 -11.69 8.33 3.41
N TYR A 158 -11.63 8.27 4.74
CA TYR A 158 -10.44 8.59 5.53
C TYR A 158 -9.94 7.39 6.32
N LEU A 159 -8.63 7.25 6.36
CA LEU A 159 -7.93 6.27 7.18
C LEU A 159 -8.05 6.63 8.67
N GLN A 160 -8.70 5.76 9.43
CA GLN A 160 -8.92 5.88 10.87
C GLN A 160 -7.71 5.32 11.63
N ARG A 161 -7.04 6.18 12.39
CA ARG A 161 -5.79 5.85 13.14
C ARG A 161 -5.93 5.98 14.65
N CYS A 162 -7.15 6.16 15.15
CA CYS A 162 -7.41 6.42 16.57
C CYS A 162 -7.19 5.20 17.48
N LYS A 163 -7.12 4.01 16.89
CA LYS A 163 -6.85 2.74 17.56
C LYS A 163 -5.57 2.13 17.01
N THR A 164 -5.02 1.15 17.72
CA THR A 164 -3.84 0.41 17.24
C THR A 164 -4.14 -0.42 16.00
N VAL A 165 -5.39 -0.88 15.85
CA VAL A 165 -5.93 -1.43 14.61
C VAL A 165 -6.51 -0.29 13.79
N TRP A 166 -5.89 -0.01 12.65
CA TRP A 166 -6.36 0.99 11.71
C TRP A 166 -7.52 0.44 10.88
N SER A 167 -8.37 1.35 10.41
CA SER A 167 -9.54 0.95 9.62
C SER A 167 -9.93 1.99 8.57
N MET A 168 -10.72 1.54 7.60
CA MET A 168 -11.40 2.38 6.61
C MET A 168 -12.79 1.84 6.32
N LEU A 169 -13.59 2.63 5.62
CA LEU A 169 -14.85 2.17 5.05
C LEU A 169 -14.58 1.45 3.73
N GLU A 170 -15.21 0.30 3.57
CA GLU A 170 -15.24 -0.46 2.32
C GLU A 170 -16.65 -0.38 1.72
N LYS A 171 -16.73 -0.01 0.43
CA LYS A 171 -17.95 -0.13 -0.35
C LYS A 171 -18.00 -1.50 -1.01
N THR A 172 -18.99 -2.28 -0.61
CA THR A 172 -19.32 -3.60 -1.18
C THR A 172 -20.61 -3.49 -2.01
N PRO A 173 -21.01 -4.51 -2.79
CA PRO A 173 -22.32 -4.52 -3.43
C PRO A 173 -23.49 -4.41 -2.43
N GLN A 174 -23.33 -4.93 -1.21
CA GLN A 174 -24.37 -5.00 -0.18
C GLN A 174 -24.49 -3.75 0.68
N GLY A 175 -23.49 -2.87 0.69
CA GLY A 175 -23.51 -1.67 1.52
C GLY A 175 -22.13 -1.09 1.75
N VAL A 176 -22.00 -0.34 2.85
CA VAL A 176 -20.73 0.18 3.34
C VAL A 176 -20.47 -0.45 4.69
N VAL A 177 -19.28 -1.02 4.87
CA VAL A 177 -18.83 -1.65 6.12
C VAL A 177 -17.50 -1.07 6.55
N THR A 178 -17.15 -1.23 7.82
CA THR A 178 -15.80 -0.90 8.30
C THR A 178 -14.91 -2.13 8.18
N VAL A 179 -13.73 -1.97 7.60
CA VAL A 179 -12.69 -3.02 7.51
C VAL A 179 -11.45 -2.62 8.27
N GLU A 180 -10.83 -3.59 8.91
CA GLU A 180 -9.62 -3.43 9.73
C GLU A 180 -8.38 -3.87 8.96
N PHE A 181 -7.24 -3.24 9.25
CA PHE A 181 -5.99 -3.47 8.55
C PHE A 181 -5.06 -4.35 9.39
N THR A 182 -4.44 -5.34 8.76
CA THR A 182 -3.34 -6.12 9.35
C THR A 182 -1.99 -5.50 8.99
N ARG A 183 -1.81 -5.04 7.74
CA ARG A 183 -0.58 -4.41 7.27
C ARG A 183 -0.85 -3.20 6.39
N ALA A 184 0.06 -2.23 6.43
CA ALA A 184 0.02 -1.04 5.59
C ALA A 184 1.44 -0.70 5.09
N TRP A 185 1.61 -0.62 3.77
CA TRP A 185 2.90 -0.34 3.14
C TRP A 185 3.04 1.12 2.69
N PHE A 186 4.19 1.71 2.99
CA PHE A 186 4.60 3.07 2.65
C PHE A 186 5.95 3.08 1.92
#